data_AF-A0A7X3L2H2-F1
#
_entry.id   AF-A0A7X3L2H2-F1
#
_cell.length_a   1.000
_cell.length_b   1.000
_cell.length_c   1.000
_cell.angle_alpha   90.00
_cell.angle_beta   90.00
_cell.angle_gamma   90.00
#
_symmetry.space_group_name_H-M   'P 1'
#
loop_
_entity.id
_entity.type
_entity.pdbx_description
1 polymer ?
#
loop_
_entity_poly.entity_id
_entity_poly.type
_entity_poly.pdbx_seq_one_letter_code
_entity_poly.pdbx_strand_id
1 'polypeptide(L)'
;MSLATNSRADEVPLITGKQWTDSSEQTKKAYLVGIANVVQVDIAYHDGKPPPDGQSIVPRFARGLRGHSLDSVRQGVDRWYAAHPDQLQRPVIETIWFEMVIPGLQTKK
;
A
#
# COMPACT_ATOMS: atom_id res chain seq x y z
N MET A 1 12.04 -12.56 12.53
CA MET A 1 13.12 -11.56 12.41
C MET A 1 12.52 -10.21 12.78
N SER A 2 12.92 -9.66 13.93
CA SER A 2 12.43 -8.37 14.44
C SER A 2 13.28 -7.26 13.84
N LEU A 3 12.66 -6.28 13.18
CA LEU A 3 13.34 -5.05 12.80
C LEU A 3 13.44 -4.19 14.05
N ALA A 4 14.64 -4.17 14.64
CA ALA A 4 14.95 -3.29 15.75
C ALA A 4 14.83 -1.82 15.31
N THR A 5 14.04 -1.05 16.05
CA THR A 5 13.88 0.39 15.91
C THR A 5 15.12 1.11 16.43
N ASN A 6 15.99 1.53 15.51
CA ASN A 6 16.98 2.56 15.77
C ASN A 6 16.35 3.91 15.43
N SER A 7 16.00 4.70 16.45
CA SER A 7 15.48 6.05 16.31
C SER A 7 16.50 6.94 15.58
N ARG A 8 16.30 7.19 14.28
CA ARG A 8 16.95 8.26 13.52
C ARG A 8 15.90 9.31 13.19
N ALA A 9 16.14 10.56 13.61
CA ALA A 9 15.49 11.70 12.97
C ALA A 9 15.87 11.65 11.48
N ASP A 10 14.91 11.32 10.61
CA ASP A 10 14.89 11.40 9.12
C ASP A 10 14.13 10.24 8.45
N GLU A 11 13.61 9.26 9.19
CA GLU A 11 12.71 8.26 8.59
C GLU A 11 11.31 8.89 8.40
N VAL A 12 10.85 9.01 7.15
CA VAL A 12 9.47 9.40 6.85
C VAL A 12 8.57 8.37 7.54
N PRO A 13 7.79 8.75 8.56
CA PRO A 13 7.04 7.77 9.33
C PRO A 13 5.99 7.12 8.42
N LEU A 14 5.98 5.79 8.40
CA LEU A 14 4.94 5.05 7.71
C LEU A 14 3.61 5.24 8.42
N ILE A 15 2.54 5.46 7.64
CA ILE A 15 1.19 5.49 8.18
C ILE A 15 0.83 4.08 8.64
N THR A 16 0.60 3.91 9.93
CA THR A 16 0.15 2.69 10.60
C THR A 16 -1.37 2.57 10.59
N GLY A 17 -1.88 1.40 10.96
CA GLY A 17 -3.30 1.18 11.21
C GLY A 17 -3.90 2.18 12.19
N LYS A 18 -3.18 2.58 13.25
CA LYS A 18 -3.66 3.58 14.21
C LYS A 18 -3.94 4.92 13.55
N GLN A 19 -2.96 5.47 12.82
CA GLN A 19 -3.16 6.74 12.12
C GLN A 19 -4.23 6.63 11.04
N TRP A 20 -4.32 5.48 10.37
CA TRP A 20 -5.38 5.21 9.41
C TRP A 20 -6.76 5.22 10.05
N THR A 21 -6.99 4.46 11.14
CA THR A 21 -8.29 4.39 11.81
C THR A 21 -8.74 5.73 12.36
N ASP A 22 -7.79 6.54 12.83
CA ASP A 22 -8.05 7.88 13.38
C ASP A 22 -8.24 8.95 12.29
N SER A 23 -7.92 8.63 11.02
CA SER A 23 -7.99 9.57 9.90
C SER A 23 -9.39 9.68 9.30
N SER A 24 -9.70 10.89 8.82
CA SER A 24 -10.89 11.14 8.00
C SER A 24 -10.86 10.34 6.69
N GLU A 25 -12.03 10.09 6.09
CA GLU A 25 -12.07 9.45 4.77
C GLU A 25 -11.30 10.23 3.71
N GLN A 26 -11.34 11.57 3.75
CA GLN A 26 -10.62 12.41 2.80
C GLN A 26 -9.09 12.26 2.96
N THR A 27 -8.59 12.21 4.19
CA THR A 27 -7.16 11.97 4.49
C THR A 27 -6.70 10.62 3.96
N LYS A 28 -7.51 9.56 4.17
CA LYS A 28 -7.25 8.21 3.63
C LYS A 28 -7.17 8.24 2.09
N LYS A 29 -8.13 8.90 1.44
CA LYS A 29 -8.15 9.04 -0.02
C LYS A 29 -6.92 9.79 -0.53
N ALA A 30 -6.52 10.89 0.11
CA ALA A 30 -5.34 11.66 -0.26
C ALA A 30 -4.05 10.82 -0.17
N TYR A 31 -3.89 10.02 0.90
CA TYR A 31 -2.76 9.10 1.05
C TYR A 31 -2.69 8.09 -0.11
N LEU A 32 -3.82 7.46 -0.44
CA LEU A 32 -3.90 6.50 -1.55
C LEU A 32 -3.65 7.15 -2.92
N VAL A 33 -4.12 8.38 -3.12
CA VAL A 33 -3.82 9.16 -4.34
C VAL A 33 -2.32 9.43 -4.44
N GLY A 34 -1.65 9.76 -3.32
CA GLY A 34 -0.19 9.91 -3.29
C GLY A 34 0.54 8.65 -3.77
N ILE A 35 0.14 7.48 -3.29
CA ILE A 35 0.71 6.19 -3.74
C ILE A 35 0.45 5.97 -5.24
N ALA A 36 -0.79 6.20 -5.68
CA ALA A 36 -1.16 6.04 -7.09
C ALA A 36 -0.36 6.97 -8.01
N ASN A 37 -0.08 8.19 -7.58
CA ASN A 37 0.74 9.15 -8.33
C ASN A 37 2.20 8.67 -8.44
N VAL A 38 2.78 8.14 -7.36
CA VAL A 38 4.15 7.57 -7.41
C VAL A 38 4.21 6.38 -8.38
N VAL A 39 3.22 5.50 -8.35
CA VAL A 39 3.10 4.38 -9.30
C VAL A 39 3.02 4.88 -10.75
N GLN A 40 2.23 5.92 -11.01
CA GLN A 40 2.11 6.50 -12.35
C GLN A 40 3.42 7.15 -12.83
N VAL A 41 4.12 7.86 -11.94
CA VAL A 41 5.43 8.45 -12.25
C VAL A 41 6.45 7.37 -12.59
N ASP A 42 6.51 6.27 -11.84
CA ASP A 42 7.43 5.16 -12.12
C ASP A 42 7.11 4.48 -13.46
N ILE A 43 5.83 4.26 -13.78
CA ILE A 43 5.41 3.70 -15.07
C ILE A 43 5.81 4.64 -16.22
N ALA A 44 5.60 5.95 -16.05
CA ALA A 44 5.96 6.96 -17.05
C ALA A 44 7.48 7.08 -17.23
N TYR A 45 8.25 7.03 -16.14
CA TYR A 45 9.72 7.06 -16.17
C TYR A 45 10.31 5.93 -17.01
N HIS A 46 9.65 4.77 -17.01
CA HIS A 46 10.04 3.61 -17.81
C HIS A 46 9.36 3.56 -19.19
N ASP A 47 8.72 4.62 -19.67
CA ASP A 47 7.97 4.67 -20.94
C ASP A 47 6.94 3.53 -21.08
N GLY A 48 6.31 3.13 -19.97
CA GLY A 48 5.37 2.00 -19.95
C GLY A 48 6.03 0.63 -20.18
N LYS A 49 7.36 0.54 -20.16
CA LYS A 49 8.16 -0.70 -20.21
C LYS A 49 8.62 -1.05 -18.79
N PRO A 50 7.73 -1.64 -17.96
CA PRO A 50 8.03 -1.88 -16.55
C PRO A 50 9.33 -2.69 -16.41
N PRO A 51 10.20 -2.32 -15.47
CA PRO A 51 11.40 -3.10 -15.20
C PRO A 51 11.00 -4.49 -14.67
N PRO A 52 11.89 -5.50 -14.77
CA PRO A 52 11.63 -6.83 -14.22
C PRO A 52 11.29 -6.79 -12.72
N ASP A 53 10.52 -7.78 -12.25
CA ASP A 53 10.08 -7.87 -10.83
C ASP A 53 11.23 -7.81 -9.80
N GLY A 54 12.47 -8.16 -10.19
CA GLY A 54 13.66 -8.06 -9.33
C GLY A 54 14.26 -6.65 -9.22
N GLN A 55 13.75 -5.68 -9.98
CA GLN A 55 14.26 -4.31 -10.07
C GLN A 55 13.25 -3.25 -9.61
N SER A 56 11.95 -3.57 -9.59
CA SER A 56 10.91 -2.70 -9.02
C SER A 56 9.71 -3.51 -8.51
N ILE A 57 9.10 -3.01 -7.43
CA ILE A 57 7.84 -3.54 -6.90
C ILE A 57 6.61 -2.94 -7.59
N VAL A 58 6.75 -1.82 -8.30
CA VAL A 58 5.64 -1.07 -8.92
C VAL A 58 4.85 -1.93 -9.92
N PRO A 59 5.48 -2.73 -10.80
CA PRO A 59 4.73 -3.59 -11.73
C PRO A 59 3.84 -4.61 -11.00
N ARG A 60 4.30 -5.11 -9.84
CA ARG A 60 3.52 -6.02 -9.00
C ARG A 60 2.36 -5.29 -8.33
N PHE A 61 2.60 -4.09 -7.81
CA PHE A 61 1.56 -3.25 -7.22
C PHE A 61 0.43 -2.95 -8.22
N ALA A 62 0.79 -2.50 -9.43
CA ALA A 62 -0.16 -2.20 -10.49
C ALA A 62 -0.94 -3.44 -10.98
N ARG A 63 -0.29 -4.60 -11.06
CA ARG A 63 -0.97 -5.86 -11.43
C ARG A 63 -1.87 -6.38 -10.33
N GLY A 64 -1.43 -6.38 -9.08
CA GLY A 64 -2.18 -6.93 -7.95
C GLY A 64 -3.40 -6.10 -7.57
N LEU A 65 -3.36 -4.79 -7.77
CA LEU A 65 -4.52 -3.91 -7.57
C LEU A 65 -5.38 -3.74 -8.83
N ARG A 66 -5.13 -4.49 -9.90
CA ARG A 66 -5.93 -4.37 -11.13
C ARG A 66 -7.40 -4.69 -10.84
N GLY A 67 -8.29 -3.79 -11.23
CA GLY A 67 -9.73 -3.91 -10.98
C GLY A 67 -10.19 -3.29 -9.65
N HIS A 68 -9.26 -2.88 -8.79
CA HIS A 68 -9.60 -2.06 -7.63
C HIS A 68 -9.72 -0.58 -8.01
N SER A 69 -10.78 0.07 -7.52
CA SER A 69 -10.85 1.53 -7.41
C SER A 69 -10.19 2.03 -6.13
N LEU A 70 -9.86 3.32 -6.07
CA LEU A 70 -9.34 3.98 -4.86
C LEU A 70 -10.22 3.68 -3.62
N ASP A 71 -11.54 3.78 -3.80
CA ASP A 71 -12.51 3.54 -2.72
C ASP A 71 -12.55 2.06 -2.31
N SER A 72 -12.40 1.13 -3.26
CA SER A 72 -12.34 -0.30 -2.92
C SER A 72 -11.06 -0.66 -2.15
N VAL A 73 -9.93 -0.01 -2.45
CA VAL A 73 -8.68 -0.17 -1.68
C VAL A 73 -8.88 0.36 -0.27
N ARG A 74 -9.40 1.59 -0.13
CA ARG A 74 -9.68 2.19 1.17
C ARG A 74 -10.59 1.31 2.04
N GLN A 75 -11.71 0.84 1.47
CA GLN A 75 -12.64 -0.05 2.17
C GLN A 75 -12.03 -1.41 2.50
N GLY A 76 -11.13 -1.93 1.67
CA GLY A 76 -10.36 -3.13 1.99
C GLY A 76 -9.49 -2.95 3.23
N VAL A 77 -8.74 -1.86 3.29
CA VAL A 77 -7.88 -1.50 4.43
C VAL A 77 -8.71 -1.22 5.69
N ASP A 78 -9.81 -0.47 5.57
CA ASP A 78 -10.73 -0.20 6.69
C ASP A 78 -11.28 -1.50 7.29
N ARG A 79 -11.77 -2.42 6.45
CA ARG A 79 -12.26 -3.73 6.90
C ARG A 79 -11.18 -4.57 7.56
N TRP A 80 -9.95 -4.54 7.02
CA TRP A 80 -8.86 -5.31 7.57
C TRP A 80 -8.50 -4.85 8.99
N TYR A 81 -8.31 -3.54 9.22
CA TYR A 81 -7.98 -3.05 10.57
C TYR A 81 -9.15 -3.18 11.55
N ALA A 82 -10.40 -3.08 11.08
CA ALA A 82 -11.57 -3.35 11.93
C ALA A 82 -11.62 -4.82 12.40
N ALA A 83 -11.15 -5.76 11.58
CA ALA A 83 -11.05 -7.18 11.92
C ALA A 83 -9.80 -7.54 12.75
N HIS A 84 -8.77 -6.68 12.75
CA HIS A 84 -7.48 -6.92 13.42
C HIS A 84 -7.08 -5.74 14.33
N PRO A 85 -7.87 -5.44 15.39
CA PRO A 85 -7.60 -4.30 16.28
C PRO A 85 -6.30 -4.43 17.09
N ASP A 86 -5.73 -5.64 17.19
CA ASP A 86 -4.44 -5.94 17.80
C ASP A 86 -3.24 -5.60 16.89
N GLN A 87 -3.48 -5.35 15.59
CA GLN A 87 -2.43 -5.14 14.58
C GLN A 87 -2.35 -3.69 14.07
N LEU A 88 -2.86 -2.72 14.83
CA LEU A 88 -2.85 -1.31 14.42
C LEU A 88 -1.45 -0.69 14.25
N GLN A 89 -0.39 -1.35 14.71
CA GLN A 89 0.99 -0.92 14.46
C GLN A 89 1.51 -1.31 13.07
N ARG A 90 0.83 -2.22 12.37
CA ARG A 90 1.21 -2.61 11.01
C ARG A 90 1.04 -1.43 10.05
N PRO A 91 2.04 -1.11 9.20
CA PRO A 91 1.92 -0.06 8.17
C PRO A 91 0.80 -0.32 7.16
N VAL A 92 0.08 0.73 6.77
CA VAL A 92 -0.99 0.68 5.77
C VAL A 92 -0.47 0.19 4.43
N ILE A 93 0.68 0.69 3.97
CA ILE A 93 1.26 0.27 2.69
C ILE A 93 1.61 -1.22 2.69
N GLU A 94 2.03 -1.74 3.85
CA GLU A 94 2.31 -3.16 4.04
C GLU A 94 1.01 -3.98 4.00
N THR A 95 -0.03 -3.50 4.69
CA THR A 95 -1.37 -4.11 4.63
C THR A 95 -1.91 -4.15 3.19
N ILE A 96 -1.80 -3.06 2.43
CA ILE A 96 -2.19 -3.06 1.00
C ILE A 96 -1.41 -4.12 0.22
N TRP A 97 -0.10 -4.24 0.48
CA TRP A 97 0.75 -5.21 -0.20
C TRP A 97 0.32 -6.67 0.07
N PHE A 98 0.24 -7.07 1.33
CA PHE A 98 -0.03 -8.47 1.67
C PHE A 98 -1.49 -8.86 1.54
N GLU A 99 -2.42 -7.95 1.80
CA GLU A 99 -3.85 -8.27 1.89
C GLU A 99 -4.61 -7.98 0.59
N MET A 100 -4.02 -7.20 -0.33
CA MET A 100 -4.67 -6.84 -1.59
C MET A 100 -3.80 -7.14 -2.81
N VAL A 101 -2.54 -6.67 -2.83
CA VAL A 101 -1.64 -6.85 -3.98
C VAL A 101 -1.31 -8.34 -4.17
N ILE A 102 -0.76 -9.02 -3.16
CA ILE A 102 -0.35 -10.42 -3.28
C ILE A 102 -1.53 -11.34 -3.67
N PRO A 103 -2.71 -11.27 -3.02
CA PRO A 103 -3.87 -12.05 -3.41
C PRO A 103 -4.31 -11.76 -4.85
N GLY A 104 -4.32 -10.49 -5.27
CA GLY A 104 -4.67 -10.09 -6.65
C GLY A 104 -3.68 -10.57 -7.72
N LEU A 105 -2.45 -10.93 -7.34
CA LEU A 105 -1.50 -11.58 -8.25
C LEU A 105 -1.77 -13.09 -8.41
N GLN A 106 -2.41 -13.72 -7.43
CA GLN A 106 -2.70 -15.16 -7.43
C GLN A 106 -4.00 -15.51 -8.16
N THR A 107 -4.94 -14.58 -8.26
CA THR A 107 -6.23 -14.75 -8.96
C THR A 107 -6.11 -14.87 -10.47
N LYS A 108 -4.89 -14.80 -11.02
CA LYS A 108 -4.57 -15.22 -12.39
C LYS A 108 -3.99 -16.63 -12.41
N LYS A 109 -4.88 -17.62 -12.39
CA LYS A 109 -4.66 -18.91 -13.06
C LYS A 109 -5.57 -18.98 -14.27
#